data_AF-A0A9D7D1E9-F1
#
_entry.id   AF-A0A9D7D1E9-F1
#
_cell.length_a   1.000
_cell.length_b   1.000
_cell.length_c   1.000
_cell.angle_alpha   90.00
_cell.angle_beta   90.00
_cell.angle_gamma   90.00
#
_symmetry.space_group_name_H-M   'P 1'
#
loop_
_entity.id
_entity.type
_entity.pdbx_description
1 polymer ?
#
loop_
_entity_poly.entity_id
_entity_poly.type
_entity_poly.pdbx_seq_one_letter_code
_entity_poly.pdbx_strand_id
1 'polypeptide(L)'
;MSGDDPAGATYFTDVVDNLFTGQIVGKGLAKGGVLRGGDWSEGWQYGPLSVLSYSLSARALAEQGATFPAVATWSNELALRFYHALTPNRAQLYVGGDFDDAAFNAAPHMRVPLATLVGPSSDEAAGWALFARKNITKGDEQIAFIDALAEARTVTAADLGSPTASKWYVAEGARRLYMRSGWDAAASWAAFVSSPHQVPDHEHADASSFNFYRGADALIVDATPYGAFSTLPSNALTVESESVGAEYKPSQAVWPNKAELPWARAGESGIVAARSELSKAFLGTKGAASDVPYAHREFAYLPEGDVVLIDRARTDAPARGLRVRFHASKKLTLAAGVATTDVGASTLRIHGVEVGGQTATERMSPEGDCFSSATRGACENARFTAGEYNLRVPGPDARAVHVLSGTGKGEAAPQTLSVNDPLIDAAKNPAVLGAVVTRGALRTVVVGSSAKDGAAGASLSYVVPGGARHVVFDAPEAADGTSAVTAVVEGAGCRITVTPGAGAGAFVGRPLMFTIGAAGNPCAVSEDKVAPPGAAPIGPPGGNIPPANGVPGQGPNDQAGAGAGAAAGEEDSGCGCRLVGRRVSLGESLGVTFAGIAAAVFLARRRRR
;
A
#
# COMPACT_ATOMS: atom_id res chain seq x y z
N MET A 1 30.07 -23.30 14.88
CA MET A 1 31.20 -22.46 15.37
C MET A 1 31.43 -22.71 16.85
N SER A 2 31.86 -23.93 17.22
CA SER A 2 32.31 -24.22 18.58
C SER A 2 33.83 -24.28 18.59
N GLY A 3 34.46 -23.39 19.36
CA GLY A 3 35.87 -23.51 19.73
C GLY A 3 36.66 -22.23 19.58
N ASP A 4 36.82 -21.51 20.71
CA ASP A 4 38.01 -20.76 21.15
C ASP A 4 37.87 -19.24 21.34
N ASP A 5 36.81 -18.58 20.85
CA ASP A 5 36.55 -17.16 21.18
C ASP A 5 35.25 -16.99 22.02
N PRO A 6 35.37 -16.69 23.33
CA PRO A 6 34.23 -16.35 24.19
C PRO A 6 33.38 -15.18 23.67
N ALA A 7 33.98 -14.25 22.91
CA ALA A 7 33.25 -13.17 22.28
C ALA A 7 32.32 -13.70 21.17
N GLY A 8 32.74 -14.73 20.42
CA GLY A 8 31.95 -15.37 19.38
C GLY A 8 30.64 -15.99 19.88
N ALA A 9 30.67 -16.64 21.05
CA ALA A 9 29.45 -17.16 21.68
C ALA A 9 28.51 -16.02 22.10
N THR A 10 29.08 -14.94 22.65
CA THR A 10 28.31 -13.75 23.05
C THR A 10 27.68 -13.06 21.85
N TYR A 11 28.40 -12.93 20.74
CA TYR A 11 27.86 -12.37 19.49
C TYR A 11 26.76 -13.23 18.90
N PHE A 12 26.90 -14.56 18.91
CA PHE A 12 25.84 -15.44 18.43
C PHE A 12 24.56 -15.28 19.26
N THR A 13 24.68 -15.31 20.60
CA THR A 13 23.54 -15.09 21.50
C THR A 13 22.92 -13.70 21.29
N ASP A 14 23.72 -12.64 21.15
CA ASP A 14 23.22 -11.29 20.88
C ASP A 14 22.45 -11.20 19.55
N VAL A 15 22.96 -11.83 18.49
CA VAL A 15 22.29 -11.88 17.19
C VAL A 15 20.97 -12.66 17.27
N VAL A 16 20.95 -13.80 17.95
CA VAL A 16 19.74 -14.64 18.10
C VAL A 16 18.69 -13.96 18.97
N ASP A 17 19.08 -13.49 20.16
CA ASP A 17 18.16 -13.02 21.18
C ASP A 17 17.76 -11.56 20.97
N ASN A 18 18.72 -10.68 20.69
CA ASN A 18 18.44 -9.24 20.63
C ASN A 18 18.08 -8.78 19.21
N LEU A 19 18.83 -9.22 18.19
CA LEU A 19 18.55 -8.80 16.81
C LEU A 19 17.37 -9.57 16.22
N PHE A 20 17.47 -10.89 16.07
CA PHE A 20 16.42 -11.68 15.43
C PHE A 20 15.17 -11.79 16.29
N THR A 21 15.31 -12.23 17.55
CA THR A 21 14.14 -12.37 18.42
C THR A 21 13.59 -11.01 18.85
N GLY A 22 14.44 -10.11 19.35
CA GLY A 22 14.02 -8.81 19.85
C GLY A 22 13.58 -7.79 18.78
N GLN A 23 14.38 -7.55 17.74
CA GLN A 23 14.05 -6.53 16.72
C GLN A 23 13.23 -7.12 15.57
N ILE A 24 13.72 -8.15 14.88
CA ILE A 24 13.07 -8.65 13.65
C ILE A 24 11.73 -9.30 13.98
N VAL A 25 11.70 -10.28 14.88
CA VAL A 25 10.47 -10.97 15.27
C VAL A 25 9.64 -10.09 16.20
N GLY A 26 10.23 -9.62 17.30
CA GLY A 26 9.53 -8.90 18.36
C GLY A 26 9.00 -7.52 17.99
N LYS A 27 9.55 -6.85 16.97
CA LYS A 27 9.07 -5.55 16.49
C LYS A 27 8.70 -5.56 15.01
N GLY A 28 9.56 -6.08 14.15
CA GLY A 28 9.36 -6.08 12.70
C GLY A 28 8.18 -6.95 12.24
N LEU A 29 8.02 -8.13 12.83
CA LEU A 29 7.00 -9.12 12.48
C LEU A 29 5.85 -9.24 13.50
N ALA A 30 5.94 -8.52 14.63
CA ALA A 30 4.85 -8.40 15.58
C ALA A 30 3.64 -7.68 14.98
N LYS A 31 2.48 -7.74 15.64
CA LYS A 31 1.27 -7.05 15.17
C LYS A 31 1.54 -5.55 14.97
N GLY A 32 1.31 -5.06 13.75
CA GLY A 32 1.61 -3.67 13.36
C GLY A 32 3.08 -3.41 12.99
N GLY A 33 3.94 -4.43 13.01
CA GLY A 33 5.33 -4.37 12.61
C GLY A 33 5.50 -4.22 11.09
N VAL A 34 6.54 -3.46 10.71
CA VAL A 34 6.81 -2.99 9.35
C VAL A 34 7.04 -4.11 8.31
N LEU A 35 7.51 -5.28 8.74
CA LEU A 35 7.86 -6.37 7.83
C LEU A 35 6.68 -7.28 7.47
N ARG A 36 5.55 -7.18 8.19
CA ARG A 36 4.40 -8.07 7.96
C ARG A 36 3.83 -7.92 6.56
N GLY A 37 3.49 -9.03 5.92
CA GLY A 37 2.97 -9.05 4.56
C GLY A 37 4.06 -8.92 3.47
N GLY A 38 5.33 -9.11 3.83
CA GLY A 38 6.44 -9.24 2.88
C GLY A 38 6.75 -7.98 2.06
N ASP A 39 6.29 -6.80 2.51
CA ASP A 39 6.61 -5.54 1.85
C ASP A 39 7.76 -4.80 2.56
N TRP A 40 8.34 -3.82 1.89
CA TRP A 40 9.48 -3.05 2.40
C TRP A 40 9.13 -1.56 2.42
N SER A 41 9.02 -0.95 3.60
CA SER A 41 8.51 0.43 3.73
C SER A 41 9.45 1.48 3.15
N GLU A 42 10.76 1.26 3.18
CA GLU A 42 11.79 2.12 2.58
C GLU A 42 11.83 2.10 1.04
N GLY A 43 10.98 1.29 0.40
CA GLY A 43 10.92 1.19 -1.06
C GLY A 43 11.77 0.08 -1.68
N TRP A 44 11.41 -0.33 -2.89
CA TRP A 44 12.01 -1.49 -3.54
C TRP A 44 13.29 -1.19 -4.33
N GLN A 45 13.81 0.03 -4.26
CA GLN A 45 15.23 0.27 -4.53
C GLN A 45 16.10 -0.41 -3.45
N TYR A 46 15.69 -0.32 -2.18
CA TYR A 46 16.43 -0.85 -1.04
C TYR A 46 16.02 -2.29 -0.68
N GLY A 47 14.75 -2.63 -0.87
CA GLY A 47 14.18 -3.94 -0.52
C GLY A 47 14.98 -5.15 -0.98
N PRO A 48 15.41 -5.28 -2.26
CA PRO A 48 15.99 -6.51 -2.79
C PRO A 48 17.24 -7.00 -2.05
N LEU A 49 18.14 -6.10 -1.64
CA LEU A 49 19.32 -6.48 -0.87
C LEU A 49 18.95 -6.79 0.59
N SER A 50 18.08 -5.98 1.19
CA SER A 50 17.67 -6.12 2.59
C SER A 50 16.97 -7.45 2.84
N VAL A 51 15.98 -7.81 2.02
CA VAL A 51 15.21 -9.06 2.22
C VAL A 51 16.08 -10.30 2.01
N LEU A 52 16.99 -10.26 1.04
CA LEU A 52 17.95 -11.35 0.81
C LEU A 52 18.92 -11.50 1.99
N SER A 53 19.38 -10.38 2.55
CA SER A 53 20.27 -10.38 3.72
C SER A 53 19.59 -10.99 4.95
N TYR A 54 18.32 -10.66 5.19
CA TYR A 54 17.53 -11.26 6.27
C TYR A 54 17.31 -12.76 6.05
N SER A 55 16.95 -13.19 4.83
CA SER A 55 16.77 -14.60 4.52
C SER A 55 18.04 -15.44 4.66
N LEU A 56 19.18 -14.94 4.18
CA LEU A 56 20.48 -15.62 4.33
C LEU A 56 20.89 -15.72 5.79
N SER A 57 20.71 -14.64 6.55
CA SER A 57 21.02 -14.61 7.98
C SER A 57 20.13 -15.59 8.76
N ALA A 58 18.83 -15.61 8.46
CA ALA A 58 17.89 -16.55 9.08
C ALA A 58 18.28 -18.00 8.78
N ARG A 59 18.66 -18.31 7.53
CA ARG A 59 19.16 -19.63 7.15
C ARG A 59 20.44 -20.00 7.90
N ALA A 60 21.43 -19.11 7.96
CA ALA A 60 22.69 -19.38 8.63
C ALA A 60 22.49 -19.67 10.13
N LEU A 61 21.59 -18.93 10.79
CA LEU A 61 21.21 -19.18 12.18
C LEU A 61 20.46 -20.52 12.34
N ALA A 62 19.59 -20.86 11.38
CA ALA A 62 18.88 -22.14 11.39
C ALA A 62 19.81 -23.34 11.22
N GLU A 63 20.85 -23.24 10.40
CA GLU A 63 21.90 -24.25 10.27
C GLU A 63 22.72 -24.42 11.58
N GLN A 64 22.65 -23.46 12.51
CA GLN A 64 23.22 -23.56 13.87
C GLN A 64 22.18 -23.91 14.95
N GLY A 65 20.96 -24.29 14.57
CA GLY A 65 19.92 -24.76 15.48
C GLY A 65 18.97 -23.69 16.03
N ALA A 66 19.12 -22.42 15.64
CA ALA A 66 18.13 -21.38 15.99
C ALA A 66 16.88 -21.52 15.12
N THR A 67 15.69 -21.20 15.64
CA THR A 67 14.45 -21.29 14.84
C THR A 67 13.60 -20.04 14.98
N PHE A 68 13.10 -19.55 13.85
CA PHE A 68 12.25 -18.35 13.79
C PHE A 68 11.04 -18.61 12.89
N PRO A 69 9.99 -19.30 13.37
CA PRO A 69 8.81 -19.62 12.55
C PRO A 69 8.17 -18.40 11.89
N ALA A 70 8.17 -17.25 12.58
CA ALA A 70 7.66 -15.99 12.03
C ALA A 70 8.41 -15.52 10.77
N VAL A 71 9.73 -15.74 10.71
CA VAL A 71 10.54 -15.41 9.52
C VAL A 71 10.19 -16.34 8.36
N ALA A 72 9.74 -17.56 8.64
CA ALA A 72 9.29 -18.47 7.60
C ALA A 72 7.96 -18.05 6.98
N THR A 73 7.01 -17.64 7.82
CA THR A 73 5.76 -17.01 7.35
C THR A 73 6.04 -15.77 6.52
N TRP A 74 6.91 -14.88 7.01
CA TRP A 74 7.33 -13.69 6.27
C TRP A 74 7.97 -14.01 4.92
N SER A 75 8.81 -15.05 4.84
CA SER A 75 9.42 -15.47 3.58
C SER A 75 8.40 -15.99 2.55
N ASN A 76 7.30 -16.58 3.01
CA ASN A 76 6.17 -16.94 2.16
C ASN A 76 5.42 -15.68 1.66
N GLU A 77 5.21 -14.71 2.56
CA GLU A 77 4.60 -13.42 2.25
C GLU A 77 5.44 -12.61 1.23
N LEU A 78 6.77 -12.67 1.30
CA LEU A 78 7.66 -12.03 0.31
C LEU A 78 7.35 -12.50 -1.13
N ALA A 79 7.19 -13.80 -1.34
CA ALA A 79 6.85 -14.35 -2.65
C ALA A 79 5.46 -13.89 -3.10
N LEU A 80 4.48 -13.95 -2.20
CA LEU A 80 3.12 -13.50 -2.50
C LEU A 80 3.07 -12.01 -2.87
N ARG A 81 3.71 -11.16 -2.06
CA ARG A 81 3.85 -9.73 -2.31
C ARG A 81 4.51 -9.47 -3.66
N PHE A 82 5.59 -10.19 -3.98
CA PHE A 82 6.30 -10.02 -5.24
C PHE A 82 5.35 -10.13 -6.44
N TYR A 83 4.52 -11.17 -6.50
CA TYR A 83 3.56 -11.35 -7.61
C TYR A 83 2.45 -10.32 -7.64
N HIS A 84 1.88 -9.96 -6.48
CA HIS A 84 0.81 -8.96 -6.42
C HIS A 84 1.29 -7.55 -6.77
N ALA A 85 2.56 -7.25 -6.48
CA ALA A 85 3.18 -5.98 -6.82
C ALA A 85 3.63 -5.89 -8.29
N LEU A 86 3.65 -6.99 -9.04
CA LEU A 86 3.93 -6.97 -10.48
C LEU A 86 2.77 -6.32 -11.24
N THR A 87 3.12 -5.35 -12.07
CA THR A 87 2.24 -4.81 -13.13
C THR A 87 1.72 -5.95 -14.04
N PRO A 88 0.62 -5.78 -14.80
CA PRO A 88 -0.04 -6.85 -15.58
C PRO A 88 0.89 -7.62 -16.54
N ASN A 89 1.42 -6.96 -17.55
CA ASN A 89 2.84 -6.70 -17.65
C ASN A 89 3.90 -7.75 -17.27
N ARG A 90 4.10 -7.86 -15.96
CA ARG A 90 5.24 -8.42 -15.23
C ARG A 90 6.61 -7.82 -15.55
N ALA A 91 6.67 -6.70 -16.29
CA ALA A 91 7.94 -6.03 -16.58
C ALA A 91 8.36 -5.02 -15.50
N GLN A 92 7.42 -4.63 -14.63
CA GLN A 92 7.65 -3.69 -13.54
C GLN A 92 6.98 -4.15 -12.24
N LEU A 93 7.57 -3.76 -11.11
CA LEU A 93 7.18 -4.03 -9.74
C LEU A 93 6.94 -2.71 -9.01
N TYR A 94 5.83 -2.59 -8.27
CA TYR A 94 5.57 -1.43 -7.42
C TYR A 94 6.77 -1.12 -6.51
N VAL A 95 7.25 0.12 -6.57
CA VAL A 95 8.46 0.55 -5.87
C VAL A 95 8.19 1.15 -4.50
N GLY A 96 7.36 2.21 -4.40
CA GLY A 96 7.21 3.01 -3.18
C GLY A 96 8.53 3.58 -2.63
N GLY A 97 8.46 4.50 -1.67
CA GLY A 97 9.67 5.07 -1.05
C GLY A 97 10.66 5.65 -2.06
N ASP A 98 11.92 5.75 -1.65
CA ASP A 98 12.98 6.26 -2.50
C ASP A 98 13.18 5.41 -3.76
N PHE A 99 13.24 6.09 -4.90
CA PHE A 99 13.62 5.51 -6.17
C PHE A 99 14.30 6.56 -7.04
N ASP A 100 15.41 6.23 -7.70
CA ASP A 100 16.21 7.17 -8.49
C ASP A 100 16.24 6.89 -10.01
N ASP A 101 15.64 5.77 -10.45
CA ASP A 101 15.47 5.49 -11.89
C ASP A 101 14.43 6.45 -12.51
N ALA A 102 14.42 6.61 -13.83
CA ALA A 102 13.37 7.34 -14.54
C ALA A 102 12.13 6.47 -14.85
N ALA A 103 12.21 5.15 -14.64
CA ALA A 103 11.10 4.23 -14.83
C ALA A 103 9.97 4.48 -13.81
N PHE A 104 8.71 4.33 -14.20
CA PHE A 104 7.57 4.58 -13.30
C PHE A 104 7.54 3.65 -12.08
N ASN A 105 8.09 2.45 -12.20
CA ASN A 105 8.18 1.41 -11.20
C ASN A 105 9.51 0.65 -11.39
N ALA A 106 9.95 -0.10 -10.37
CA ALA A 106 11.20 -0.84 -10.43
C ALA A 106 11.12 -2.03 -11.39
N ALA A 107 12.23 -2.38 -12.04
CA ALA A 107 12.33 -3.67 -12.72
C ALA A 107 12.29 -4.80 -11.67
N PRO A 108 11.65 -5.95 -11.96
CA PRO A 108 11.65 -7.10 -11.06
C PRO A 108 13.09 -7.56 -10.77
N HIS A 109 13.46 -7.58 -9.50
CA HIS A 109 14.84 -7.87 -9.09
C HIS A 109 15.00 -9.31 -8.61
N MET A 110 16.00 -10.05 -9.13
CA MET A 110 16.16 -11.48 -8.83
C MET A 110 16.46 -11.79 -7.36
N ARG A 111 17.04 -10.84 -6.62
CA ARG A 111 17.31 -11.01 -5.18
C ARG A 111 16.05 -11.27 -4.35
N VAL A 112 14.88 -10.80 -4.80
CA VAL A 112 13.62 -11.01 -4.07
C VAL A 112 13.18 -12.47 -4.12
N PRO A 113 13.00 -13.13 -5.28
CA PRO A 113 12.72 -14.56 -5.31
C PRO A 113 13.87 -15.39 -4.73
N LEU A 114 15.13 -14.97 -4.88
CA LEU A 114 16.24 -15.65 -4.20
C LEU A 114 16.09 -15.62 -2.67
N ALA A 115 15.63 -14.52 -2.08
CA ALA A 115 15.40 -14.42 -0.64
C ALA A 115 14.40 -15.48 -0.14
N THR A 116 13.32 -15.75 -0.88
CA THR A 116 12.40 -16.84 -0.54
C THR A 116 13.03 -18.22 -0.76
N LEU A 117 13.78 -18.41 -1.86
CA LEU A 117 14.40 -19.71 -2.17
C LEU A 117 15.45 -20.12 -1.14
N VAL A 118 16.32 -19.20 -0.73
CA VAL A 118 17.40 -19.46 0.23
C VAL A 118 16.94 -19.36 1.67
N GLY A 119 15.90 -18.58 1.95
CA GLY A 119 15.36 -18.41 3.30
C GLY A 119 14.51 -19.60 3.75
N PRO A 120 14.13 -19.64 5.04
CA PRO A 120 13.17 -20.63 5.52
C PRO A 120 11.81 -20.30 4.91
N SER A 121 11.30 -21.07 3.96
CA SER A 121 9.96 -20.85 3.38
C SER A 121 9.26 -22.19 3.16
N SER A 122 7.97 -22.19 2.86
CA SER A 122 7.27 -23.37 2.35
C SER A 122 7.72 -23.74 0.93
N ASP A 123 7.53 -25.00 0.53
CA ASP A 123 7.84 -25.45 -0.84
C ASP A 123 6.93 -24.82 -1.89
N GLU A 124 5.69 -24.48 -1.53
CA GLU A 124 4.76 -23.76 -2.41
C GLU A 124 5.29 -22.36 -2.73
N ALA A 125 5.65 -21.57 -1.71
CA ALA A 125 6.23 -20.24 -1.91
C ALA A 125 7.58 -20.30 -2.65
N ALA A 126 8.39 -21.33 -2.37
CA ALA A 126 9.63 -21.56 -3.09
C ALA A 126 9.39 -21.95 -4.56
N GLY A 127 8.34 -22.71 -4.85
CA GLY A 127 7.90 -22.99 -6.22
C GLY A 127 7.52 -21.72 -6.98
N TRP A 128 6.80 -20.80 -6.34
CA TRP A 128 6.49 -19.48 -6.88
C TRP A 128 7.75 -18.64 -7.13
N ALA A 129 8.66 -18.62 -6.16
CA ALA A 129 9.92 -17.91 -6.28
C ALA A 129 10.82 -18.49 -7.38
N LEU A 130 10.86 -19.82 -7.54
CA LEU A 130 11.59 -20.48 -8.61
C LEU A 130 11.01 -20.15 -9.98
N PHE A 131 9.69 -20.12 -10.12
CA PHE A 131 9.05 -19.67 -11.36
C PHE A 131 9.40 -18.22 -11.67
N ALA A 132 9.30 -17.31 -10.70
CA ALA A 132 9.67 -15.91 -10.87
C ALA A 132 11.15 -15.77 -11.29
N ARG A 133 12.08 -16.42 -10.59
CA ARG A 133 13.51 -16.42 -10.91
C ARG A 133 13.79 -16.84 -12.36
N LYS A 134 13.07 -17.85 -12.88
CA LYS A 134 13.23 -18.32 -14.28
C LYS A 134 12.73 -17.33 -15.34
N ASN A 135 11.84 -16.42 -14.96
CA ASN A 135 11.20 -15.47 -15.87
C ASN A 135 11.71 -14.02 -15.73
N ILE A 136 12.61 -13.74 -14.78
CA ILE A 136 13.29 -12.45 -14.67
C ILE A 136 14.53 -12.49 -15.58
N THR A 137 14.71 -11.45 -16.39
CA THR A 137 15.93 -11.29 -17.19
C THR A 137 17.14 -11.19 -16.26
N LYS A 138 18.10 -12.09 -16.46
CA LYS A 138 19.34 -12.14 -15.70
C LYS A 138 20.22 -10.94 -16.06
N GLY A 139 20.47 -10.03 -15.12
CA GLY A 139 21.50 -9.00 -15.22
C GLY A 139 22.84 -9.46 -14.62
N ASP A 140 23.84 -8.58 -14.64
CA ASP A 140 25.21 -8.81 -14.14
C ASP A 140 25.30 -8.94 -12.60
N GLU A 141 24.18 -8.81 -11.89
CA GLU A 141 24.11 -8.77 -10.42
C GLU A 141 24.00 -10.14 -9.73
N GLN A 142 24.33 -11.21 -10.45
CA GLN A 142 24.33 -12.56 -9.90
C GLN A 142 25.43 -12.77 -8.89
N ILE A 143 25.04 -13.28 -7.73
CA ILE A 143 25.97 -13.71 -6.69
C ILE A 143 25.98 -15.24 -6.73
N ALA A 144 26.98 -15.81 -7.43
CA ALA A 144 27.02 -17.23 -7.79
C ALA A 144 26.78 -18.19 -6.60
N PHE A 145 27.29 -17.87 -5.42
CA PHE A 145 27.07 -18.72 -4.24
C PHE A 145 25.60 -18.70 -3.79
N ILE A 146 24.89 -17.58 -3.90
CA ILE A 146 23.47 -17.46 -3.55
C ILE A 146 22.62 -18.26 -4.54
N ASP A 147 22.98 -18.21 -5.83
CA ASP A 147 22.33 -19.03 -6.86
C ASP A 147 22.53 -20.53 -6.58
N ALA A 148 23.73 -20.96 -6.20
CA ALA A 148 23.99 -22.35 -5.80
C ALA A 148 23.17 -22.77 -4.57
N LEU A 149 23.04 -21.89 -3.56
CA LEU A 149 22.22 -22.12 -2.38
C LEU A 149 20.72 -22.25 -2.73
N ALA A 150 20.24 -21.48 -3.71
CA ALA A 150 18.87 -21.55 -4.20
C ALA A 150 18.63 -22.80 -5.06
N GLU A 151 19.61 -23.22 -5.86
CA GLU A 151 19.54 -24.43 -6.70
C GLU A 151 19.62 -25.73 -5.89
N ALA A 152 20.25 -25.69 -4.72
CA ALA A 152 20.24 -26.82 -3.78
C ALA A 152 18.82 -27.14 -3.26
N ARG A 153 17.89 -26.19 -3.36
CA ARG A 153 16.50 -26.40 -2.95
C ARG A 153 15.69 -27.09 -4.05
N THR A 154 15.32 -28.33 -3.80
CA THR A 154 14.55 -29.15 -4.77
C THR A 154 13.05 -28.86 -4.64
N VAL A 155 12.54 -27.95 -5.47
CA VAL A 155 11.11 -27.60 -5.56
C VAL A 155 10.65 -27.50 -7.01
N THR A 156 9.36 -27.72 -7.26
CA THR A 156 8.76 -27.56 -8.60
C THR A 156 8.38 -26.10 -8.81
N ALA A 157 8.81 -25.52 -9.93
CA ALA A 157 8.41 -24.16 -10.29
C ALA A 157 6.90 -24.09 -10.58
N ALA A 158 6.20 -23.14 -9.97
CA ALA A 158 4.77 -22.92 -10.18
C ALA A 158 4.48 -21.43 -10.33
N ASP A 159 3.64 -21.02 -11.30
CA ASP A 159 3.20 -19.63 -11.41
C ASP A 159 2.09 -19.36 -10.40
N LEU A 160 2.20 -18.31 -9.59
CA LEU A 160 1.09 -17.86 -8.75
C LEU A 160 -0.07 -17.32 -9.62
N GLY A 161 0.22 -16.78 -10.80
CA GLY A 161 -0.73 -16.10 -11.69
C GLY A 161 -1.81 -16.98 -12.34
N SER A 162 -2.21 -18.07 -11.70
CA SER A 162 -3.40 -18.84 -12.04
C SER A 162 -4.65 -17.96 -11.99
N PRO A 163 -5.64 -18.15 -12.89
CA PRO A 163 -6.93 -17.45 -12.84
C PRO A 163 -7.69 -17.57 -11.50
N THR A 164 -7.36 -18.58 -10.68
CA THR A 164 -7.98 -18.84 -9.37
C THR A 164 -7.28 -18.13 -8.21
N ALA A 165 -6.08 -17.57 -8.41
CA ALA A 165 -5.39 -16.87 -7.35
C ALA A 165 -6.12 -15.57 -6.99
N SER A 166 -6.11 -15.21 -5.71
CA SER A 166 -6.75 -13.96 -5.25
C SER A 166 -6.22 -12.78 -6.06
N LYS A 167 -7.11 -11.83 -6.35
CA LYS A 167 -6.78 -10.68 -7.18
C LYS A 167 -6.45 -9.44 -6.35
N TRP A 168 -6.39 -9.59 -5.03
CA TRP A 168 -6.02 -8.51 -4.12
C TRP A 168 -5.15 -9.03 -2.97
N TYR A 169 -4.32 -8.17 -2.42
CA TYR A 169 -3.41 -8.51 -1.33
C TYR A 169 -3.13 -7.29 -0.47
N VAL A 170 -3.03 -7.47 0.84
CA VAL A 170 -2.65 -6.43 1.78
C VAL A 170 -1.32 -6.80 2.42
N ALA A 171 -0.30 -6.00 2.15
CA ALA A 171 0.92 -6.03 2.92
C ALA A 171 0.71 -5.24 4.22
N GLU A 172 0.30 -5.93 5.28
CA GLU A 172 -0.20 -5.31 6.51
C GLU A 172 0.82 -4.38 7.19
N GLY A 173 2.11 -4.72 7.15
CA GLY A 173 3.18 -3.96 7.79
C GLY A 173 3.35 -2.59 7.15
N ALA A 174 3.57 -2.55 5.84
CA ALA A 174 3.67 -1.32 5.06
C ALA A 174 2.31 -0.69 4.70
N ARG A 175 1.19 -1.30 5.13
CA ARG A 175 -0.19 -0.86 4.83
C ARG A 175 -0.41 -0.57 3.35
N ARG A 176 0.08 -1.47 2.50
CA ARG A 176 -0.05 -1.38 1.04
C ARG A 176 -1.03 -2.41 0.53
N LEU A 177 -1.96 -1.93 -0.27
CA LEU A 177 -2.96 -2.73 -0.96
C LEU A 177 -2.52 -2.89 -2.41
N TYR A 178 -2.59 -4.11 -2.92
CA TYR A 178 -2.38 -4.45 -4.32
C TYR A 178 -3.67 -5.06 -4.85
N MET A 179 -4.12 -4.65 -6.04
CA MET A 179 -5.38 -5.13 -6.63
C MET A 179 -5.29 -5.20 -8.15
N ARG A 180 -5.98 -6.17 -8.75
CA ARG A 180 -6.01 -6.38 -10.19
C ARG A 180 -7.34 -6.97 -10.66
N SER A 181 -7.67 -6.83 -11.94
CA SER A 181 -8.87 -7.47 -12.51
C SER A 181 -8.62 -8.91 -12.98
N GLY A 182 -7.36 -9.24 -13.24
CA GLY A 182 -6.89 -10.55 -13.65
C GLY A 182 -5.36 -10.67 -13.56
N TRP A 183 -4.85 -11.85 -13.87
CA TRP A 183 -3.42 -12.17 -13.88
C TRP A 183 -2.79 -12.14 -15.28
N ASP A 184 -3.59 -11.86 -16.30
CA ASP A 184 -3.15 -11.68 -17.68
C ASP A 184 -2.59 -10.27 -17.94
N ALA A 185 -1.97 -10.11 -19.11
CA ALA A 185 -1.32 -8.86 -19.51
C ALA A 185 -2.29 -7.75 -19.93
N ALA A 186 -3.59 -8.01 -20.04
CA ALA A 186 -4.62 -7.01 -20.34
C ALA A 186 -5.32 -6.48 -19.07
N ALA A 187 -5.11 -7.12 -17.92
CA ALA A 187 -5.69 -6.72 -16.66
C ALA A 187 -5.40 -5.25 -16.31
N SER A 188 -6.34 -4.62 -15.61
CA SER A 188 -6.05 -3.41 -14.85
C SER A 188 -5.44 -3.80 -13.51
N TRP A 189 -4.63 -2.90 -12.97
CA TRP A 189 -3.89 -3.11 -11.72
C TRP A 189 -3.75 -1.78 -11.00
N ALA A 190 -3.81 -1.81 -9.67
CA ALA A 190 -3.50 -0.66 -8.83
C ALA A 190 -2.71 -1.08 -7.60
N ALA A 191 -1.95 -0.13 -7.06
CA ALA A 191 -1.39 -0.17 -5.71
C ALA A 191 -1.85 1.07 -4.96
N PHE A 192 -2.25 0.93 -3.69
CA PHE A 192 -2.70 2.01 -2.82
C PHE A 192 -1.99 1.88 -1.47
N VAL A 193 -1.48 2.98 -0.92
CA VAL A 193 -0.75 2.98 0.36
C VAL A 193 -1.37 3.95 1.34
N SER A 194 -1.46 3.55 2.61
CA SER A 194 -1.78 4.45 3.72
C SER A 194 -1.03 4.02 4.97
N SER A 195 0.29 4.18 4.94
CA SER A 195 1.18 3.89 6.07
C SER A 195 1.38 5.12 6.96
N PRO A 196 1.58 4.94 8.28
CA PRO A 196 2.26 5.96 9.06
C PRO A 196 3.71 6.01 8.57
N HIS A 197 4.45 7.08 8.87
CA HIS A 197 5.90 7.06 8.61
C HIS A 197 6.55 6.15 9.65
N GLN A 198 6.93 4.95 9.24
CA GLN A 198 7.40 3.86 10.10
C GLN A 198 8.92 3.86 10.23
N VAL A 199 9.62 4.24 9.16
CA VAL A 199 11.08 4.16 9.07
C VAL A 199 11.67 5.54 8.72
N PRO A 200 12.50 6.13 9.61
CA PRO A 200 13.04 7.47 9.43
C PRO A 200 14.22 7.44 8.44
N ASP A 201 13.96 7.13 7.18
CA ASP A 201 14.95 7.22 6.11
C ASP A 201 14.25 7.35 4.74
N HIS A 202 14.26 6.28 3.97
CA HIS A 202 13.84 6.21 2.57
C HIS A 202 12.31 6.02 2.35
N GLU A 203 11.49 6.10 3.41
CA GLU A 203 10.04 6.11 3.28
C GLU A 203 9.54 7.54 3.00
N HIS A 204 8.65 7.70 2.03
CA HIS A 204 8.03 8.99 1.72
C HIS A 204 6.85 9.31 2.64
N ALA A 205 6.52 10.60 2.76
CA ALA A 205 5.30 11.05 3.44
C ALA A 205 4.11 11.07 2.46
N ASP A 206 3.68 9.88 2.01
CA ASP A 206 2.78 9.67 0.87
C ASP A 206 1.52 8.84 1.21
N ALA A 207 1.07 8.86 2.48
CA ALA A 207 -0.14 8.16 2.86
C ALA A 207 -1.34 8.65 2.04
N SER A 208 -2.16 7.73 1.52
CA SER A 208 -3.22 7.90 0.51
C SER A 208 -2.77 7.99 -0.96
N SER A 209 -1.48 7.78 -1.25
CA SER A 209 -0.97 7.69 -2.63
C SER A 209 -1.38 6.38 -3.30
N PHE A 210 -1.41 6.38 -4.64
CA PHE A 210 -1.72 5.21 -5.44
C PHE A 210 -1.13 5.28 -6.84
N ASN A 211 -0.97 4.10 -7.44
CA ASN A 211 -0.61 3.90 -8.84
C ASN A 211 -1.73 3.14 -9.56
N PHE A 212 -1.94 3.41 -10.84
CA PHE A 212 -2.99 2.75 -11.64
C PHE A 212 -2.51 2.45 -13.05
N TYR A 213 -2.70 1.20 -13.48
CA TYR A 213 -2.23 0.65 -14.74
C TYR A 213 -3.37 -0.06 -15.47
N ARG A 214 -3.28 -0.08 -16.80
CA ARG A 214 -4.06 -0.97 -17.66
C ARG A 214 -3.11 -1.68 -18.62
N GLY A 215 -3.04 -3.00 -18.50
CA GLY A 215 -2.04 -3.78 -19.21
C GLY A 215 -0.61 -3.29 -18.94
N ALA A 216 0.11 -2.89 -20.00
CA ALA A 216 1.45 -2.32 -19.91
C ALA A 216 1.47 -0.79 -19.67
N ASP A 217 0.31 -0.13 -19.74
CA ASP A 217 0.22 1.33 -19.75
C ASP A 217 0.10 1.88 -18.33
N ALA A 218 1.10 2.66 -17.92
CA ALA A 218 1.14 3.35 -16.64
C ALA A 218 0.27 4.61 -16.70
N LEU A 219 -0.95 4.54 -16.18
CA LEU A 219 -1.92 5.64 -16.28
C LEU A 219 -1.66 6.68 -15.20
N ILE A 220 -1.67 6.25 -13.93
CA ILE A 220 -1.32 7.07 -12.77
C ILE A 220 -0.03 6.51 -12.15
N VAL A 221 0.95 7.39 -11.96
CA VAL A 221 2.32 7.03 -11.57
C VAL A 221 2.74 7.81 -10.33
N ASP A 222 3.60 7.20 -9.52
CA ASP A 222 4.28 7.91 -8.45
C ASP A 222 5.50 8.65 -9.04
N ALA A 223 5.39 9.97 -9.04
CA ALA A 223 6.38 10.87 -9.58
C ALA A 223 7.32 11.42 -8.49
N THR A 224 7.22 10.92 -7.26
CA THR A 224 8.04 11.39 -6.14
C THR A 224 9.53 11.15 -6.40
N PRO A 225 10.40 12.17 -6.33
CA PRO A 225 11.84 12.01 -6.49
C PRO A 225 12.48 11.39 -5.26
N TYR A 226 13.63 10.75 -5.45
CA TYR A 226 14.48 10.24 -4.38
C TYR A 226 14.71 11.29 -3.27
N GLY A 227 14.53 10.88 -2.02
CA GLY A 227 14.75 11.69 -0.83
C GLY A 227 13.71 12.78 -0.62
N ALA A 228 12.53 12.68 -1.24
CA ALA A 228 11.51 13.71 -1.13
C ALA A 228 10.88 13.74 0.27
N PHE A 229 10.87 14.93 0.86
CA PHE A 229 10.08 15.25 2.05
C PHE A 229 8.75 15.93 1.71
N SER A 230 8.42 16.05 0.42
CA SER A 230 7.14 16.58 -0.03
C SER A 230 6.20 15.46 -0.42
N THR A 231 4.94 15.58 0.00
CA THR A 231 3.82 14.78 -0.47
C THR A 231 3.35 15.23 -1.86
N LEU A 232 3.63 16.47 -2.25
CA LEU A 232 3.11 17.09 -3.47
C LEU A 232 3.46 16.39 -4.79
N PRO A 233 4.65 15.79 -4.99
CA PRO A 233 4.94 15.03 -6.21
C PRO A 233 4.36 13.60 -6.23
N SER A 234 3.70 13.18 -5.14
CA SER A 234 2.97 11.90 -5.07
C SER A 234 1.49 12.08 -5.49
N ASN A 235 0.72 10.99 -5.45
CA ASN A 235 -0.74 11.05 -5.66
C ASN A 235 -1.54 11.17 -4.35
N ALA A 236 -0.88 11.35 -3.21
CA ALA A 236 -1.51 11.47 -1.91
C ALA A 236 -2.21 12.83 -1.71
N LEU A 237 -3.14 12.85 -0.76
CA LEU A 237 -3.75 14.09 -0.28
C LEU A 237 -2.79 14.92 0.57
N THR A 238 -2.91 16.24 0.41
CA THR A 238 -2.34 17.21 1.35
C THR A 238 -3.43 18.14 1.88
N VAL A 239 -3.36 18.48 3.16
CA VAL A 239 -4.24 19.44 3.80
C VAL A 239 -3.38 20.54 4.39
N GLU A 240 -3.74 21.79 4.12
CA GLU A 240 -3.05 22.93 4.71
C GLU A 240 -3.20 22.89 6.26
N SER A 241 -2.08 22.68 6.94
CA SER A 241 -1.97 22.55 8.39
C SER A 241 -1.02 23.61 8.93
N GLU A 242 -1.41 24.28 10.01
CA GLU A 242 -0.55 25.18 10.77
C GLU A 242 0.31 24.44 11.80
N SER A 243 -0.09 23.23 12.19
CA SER A 243 0.68 22.37 13.11
C SER A 243 1.98 21.88 12.47
N VAL A 244 1.99 21.58 11.18
CA VAL A 244 3.18 21.13 10.44
C VAL A 244 4.19 22.29 10.34
N GLY A 245 5.47 21.98 10.55
CA GLY A 245 6.57 22.97 10.45
C GLY A 245 6.54 23.71 9.11
N ALA A 246 6.86 25.00 9.10
CA ALA A 246 6.72 25.85 7.92
C ALA A 246 7.47 25.31 6.68
N GLU A 247 8.60 24.65 6.90
CA GLU A 247 9.41 24.01 5.87
C GLU A 247 8.77 22.75 5.26
N TYR A 248 7.79 22.13 5.94
CA TYR A 248 7.06 20.95 5.50
C TYR A 248 5.65 21.24 4.99
N LYS A 249 5.14 22.46 5.15
CA LYS A 249 3.83 22.82 4.56
C LYS A 249 3.90 22.84 3.02
N PRO A 250 2.84 22.42 2.31
CA PRO A 250 1.57 21.89 2.80
C PRO A 250 1.56 20.35 2.98
N SER A 251 2.72 19.71 2.92
CA SER A 251 2.84 18.26 2.93
C SER A 251 2.44 17.63 4.26
N GLN A 252 2.25 16.32 4.23
CA GLN A 252 2.16 15.52 5.45
C GLN A 252 3.47 15.66 6.24
N ALA A 253 3.39 15.53 7.56
CA ALA A 253 4.58 15.46 8.38
C ALA A 253 5.40 14.23 7.98
N VAL A 254 6.72 14.36 8.00
CA VAL A 254 7.63 13.21 7.93
C VAL A 254 7.74 12.61 9.33
N TRP A 255 7.94 13.46 10.35
CA TRP A 255 7.96 13.04 11.76
C TRP A 255 7.30 14.07 12.70
N PRO A 256 6.37 13.66 13.58
CA PRO A 256 5.70 12.35 13.62
C PRO A 256 4.58 12.26 12.56
N ASN A 257 4.46 11.13 11.85
CA ASN A 257 3.30 10.83 10.99
C ASN A 257 2.63 9.54 11.46
N LYS A 258 1.33 9.60 11.72
CA LYS A 258 0.54 8.45 12.18
C LYS A 258 -0.70 8.19 11.31
N ALA A 259 -0.57 8.37 10.00
CA ALA A 259 -1.63 7.99 9.08
C ALA A 259 -1.99 6.50 9.19
N GLU A 260 -3.22 6.17 8.82
CA GLU A 260 -3.76 4.82 8.97
C GLU A 260 -4.44 4.30 7.71
N LEU A 261 -4.41 2.98 7.56
CA LEU A 261 -5.28 2.20 6.68
C LEU A 261 -6.25 1.45 7.61
N PRO A 262 -7.28 2.12 8.16
CA PRO A 262 -8.17 1.51 9.15
C PRO A 262 -8.83 0.22 8.67
N TRP A 263 -9.08 0.09 7.37
CA TRP A 263 -9.62 -1.11 6.75
C TRP A 263 -9.43 -1.11 5.23
N ALA A 264 -9.45 -2.32 4.66
CA ALA A 264 -9.55 -2.60 3.23
C ALA A 264 -10.34 -3.91 3.03
N ARG A 265 -11.14 -3.98 1.98
CA ARG A 265 -12.01 -5.12 1.67
C ARG A 265 -12.15 -5.31 0.17
N ALA A 266 -12.27 -6.56 -0.26
CA ALA A 266 -12.78 -6.90 -1.59
C ALA A 266 -14.13 -7.64 -1.51
N GLY A 267 -14.97 -7.44 -2.53
CA GLY A 267 -16.17 -8.21 -2.79
C GLY A 267 -15.94 -9.36 -3.77
N GLU A 268 -16.85 -10.34 -3.82
CA GLU A 268 -16.91 -11.38 -4.86
C GLU A 268 -17.06 -10.78 -6.27
N SER A 269 -17.61 -9.57 -6.38
CA SER A 269 -17.64 -8.79 -7.63
C SER A 269 -16.25 -8.38 -8.16
N GLY A 270 -15.19 -8.53 -7.35
CA GLY A 270 -13.83 -8.10 -7.67
C GLY A 270 -13.56 -6.61 -7.39
N ILE A 271 -14.55 -5.87 -6.89
CA ILE A 271 -14.36 -4.52 -6.37
C ILE A 271 -13.49 -4.59 -5.13
N VAL A 272 -12.51 -3.68 -5.02
CA VAL A 272 -11.66 -3.54 -3.83
C VAL A 272 -11.79 -2.11 -3.34
N ALA A 273 -12.06 -1.93 -2.05
CA ALA A 273 -12.18 -0.60 -1.46
C ALA A 273 -11.45 -0.49 -0.13
N ALA A 274 -10.95 0.71 0.15
CA ALA A 274 -10.15 1.03 1.32
C ALA A 274 -10.40 2.47 1.77
N ARG A 275 -9.99 2.76 3.00
CA ARG A 275 -9.96 4.12 3.54
C ARG A 275 -8.57 4.46 4.03
N SER A 276 -8.06 5.62 3.64
CA SER A 276 -7.00 6.32 4.37
C SER A 276 -7.59 7.22 5.44
N GLU A 277 -6.99 7.21 6.62
CA GLU A 277 -7.20 8.24 7.66
C GLU A 277 -5.89 9.01 7.86
N LEU A 278 -5.94 10.31 7.59
CA LEU A 278 -4.80 11.21 7.46
C LEU A 278 -4.82 12.32 8.50
N SER A 279 -5.82 12.40 9.39
CA SER A 279 -5.86 13.47 10.41
C SER A 279 -4.54 13.55 11.20
N LYS A 280 -3.94 12.40 11.52
CA LYS A 280 -2.64 12.30 12.21
C LYS A 280 -1.42 12.24 11.28
N ALA A 281 -1.60 12.44 9.97
CA ALA A 281 -0.50 12.69 9.05
C ALA A 281 0.05 14.13 9.19
N PHE A 282 -0.74 15.04 9.78
CA PHE A 282 -0.41 16.46 9.95
C PHE A 282 -0.09 16.85 11.41
N LEU A 283 0.53 15.93 12.16
CA LEU A 283 0.96 16.24 13.52
C LEU A 283 2.08 17.28 13.51
N GLY A 284 2.07 18.15 14.53
CA GLY A 284 3.09 19.16 14.64
C GLY A 284 4.41 18.65 15.21
N THR A 285 5.47 19.42 14.99
CA THR A 285 6.78 19.11 15.56
C THR A 285 6.70 19.04 17.09
N LYS A 286 7.56 18.21 17.71
CA LYS A 286 7.60 18.00 19.17
C LYS A 286 6.30 17.43 19.78
N GLY A 287 5.49 16.73 18.98
CA GLY A 287 4.31 16.02 19.46
C GLY A 287 3.06 16.88 19.61
N ALA A 288 3.03 18.07 19.01
CA ALA A 288 1.83 18.89 18.96
C ALA A 288 0.70 18.15 18.21
N ALA A 289 -0.54 18.34 18.68
CA ALA A 289 -1.71 17.75 18.06
C ALA A 289 -1.89 18.28 16.62
N SER A 290 -2.46 17.43 15.76
CA SER A 290 -2.89 17.85 14.44
C SER A 290 -4.03 18.84 14.57
N ASP A 291 -3.96 19.92 13.79
CA ASP A 291 -5.03 20.90 13.60
C ASP A 291 -5.92 20.56 12.39
N VAL A 292 -5.76 19.36 11.83
CA VAL A 292 -6.63 18.76 10.82
C VAL A 292 -7.46 17.68 11.51
N PRO A 293 -8.63 18.02 12.08
CA PRO A 293 -9.42 17.09 12.89
C PRO A 293 -10.05 15.93 12.11
N TYR A 294 -10.05 16.01 10.77
CA TYR A 294 -10.57 14.96 9.90
C TYR A 294 -9.91 15.08 8.52
N ALA A 295 -9.38 13.98 7.96
CA ALA A 295 -8.88 13.94 6.59
C ALA A 295 -8.89 12.52 6.05
N HIS A 296 -9.85 12.17 5.19
CA HIS A 296 -9.99 10.84 4.61
C HIS A 296 -9.81 10.87 3.09
N ARG A 297 -9.25 9.76 2.58
CA ARG A 297 -9.46 9.32 1.20
C ARG A 297 -10.16 7.98 1.23
N GLU A 298 -11.36 7.93 0.67
CA GLU A 298 -12.01 6.71 0.27
C GLU A 298 -11.51 6.31 -1.12
N PHE A 299 -11.03 5.08 -1.24
CA PHE A 299 -10.51 4.53 -2.49
C PHE A 299 -11.36 3.32 -2.90
N ALA A 300 -11.92 3.31 -4.10
CA ALA A 300 -12.62 2.17 -4.66
C ALA A 300 -12.08 1.83 -6.04
N TYR A 301 -11.43 0.68 -6.16
CA TYR A 301 -11.00 0.08 -7.43
C TYR A 301 -12.12 -0.78 -8.00
N LEU A 302 -12.50 -0.51 -9.25
CA LEU A 302 -13.47 -1.27 -10.02
C LEU A 302 -12.73 -2.13 -11.07
N PRO A 303 -13.01 -3.45 -11.15
CA PRO A 303 -12.25 -4.36 -12.01
C PRO A 303 -12.43 -4.08 -13.51
N GLU A 304 -13.38 -3.23 -13.90
CA GLU A 304 -13.57 -2.76 -15.27
C GLU A 304 -12.51 -1.75 -15.73
N GLY A 305 -11.61 -1.34 -14.83
CA GLY A 305 -10.53 -0.38 -15.11
C GLY A 305 -10.91 1.04 -14.71
N ASP A 306 -11.55 1.21 -13.55
CA ASP A 306 -11.91 2.51 -12.99
C ASP A 306 -11.48 2.59 -11.51
N VAL A 307 -11.11 3.78 -11.06
CA VAL A 307 -10.86 4.11 -9.65
C VAL A 307 -11.77 5.27 -9.28
N VAL A 308 -12.53 5.13 -8.19
CA VAL A 308 -13.35 6.20 -7.63
C VAL A 308 -12.75 6.65 -6.31
N LEU A 309 -12.59 7.96 -6.16
CA LEU A 309 -12.06 8.60 -4.96
C LEU A 309 -13.12 9.51 -4.35
N ILE A 310 -13.29 9.45 -3.04
CA ILE A 310 -13.98 10.48 -2.26
C ILE A 310 -12.95 11.04 -1.28
N ASP A 311 -12.60 12.31 -1.46
CA ASP A 311 -11.57 12.99 -0.68
C ASP A 311 -12.24 14.03 0.20
N ARG A 312 -11.99 13.98 1.51
CA ARG A 312 -12.67 14.85 2.49
C ARG A 312 -11.70 15.30 3.56
N ALA A 313 -11.68 16.59 3.85
CA ALA A 313 -10.91 17.14 4.95
C ALA A 313 -11.67 18.24 5.66
N ARG A 314 -11.47 18.33 6.98
CA ARG A 314 -11.94 19.45 7.78
C ARG A 314 -10.77 20.22 8.35
N THR A 315 -10.83 21.53 8.20
CA THR A 315 -9.90 22.50 8.77
C THR A 315 -10.69 23.55 9.56
N ASP A 316 -10.01 24.53 10.16
CA ASP A 316 -10.63 25.61 10.92
C ASP A 316 -10.85 26.90 10.10
N ALA A 317 -10.37 26.94 8.85
CA ALA A 317 -10.39 28.16 8.04
C ALA A 317 -10.54 27.87 6.53
N PRO A 318 -11.27 28.72 5.77
CA PRO A 318 -11.39 28.60 4.32
C PRO A 318 -10.06 28.60 3.56
N ALA A 319 -9.07 29.35 4.06
CA ALA A 319 -7.74 29.41 3.45
C ALA A 319 -6.96 28.09 3.58
N ARG A 320 -7.33 27.24 4.56
CA ARG A 320 -6.70 25.95 4.79
C ARG A 320 -7.46 24.86 4.04
N GLY A 321 -7.08 24.69 2.78
CA GLY A 321 -7.77 23.78 1.85
C GLY A 321 -7.16 22.38 1.78
N LEU A 322 -7.86 21.53 1.05
CA LEU A 322 -7.39 20.24 0.54
C LEU A 322 -6.72 20.47 -0.82
N ARG A 323 -5.58 19.80 -1.08
CA ARG A 323 -5.04 19.69 -2.43
C ARG A 323 -5.14 18.24 -2.91
N VAL A 324 -5.68 18.09 -4.11
CA VAL A 324 -5.82 16.82 -4.81
C VAL A 324 -4.97 16.88 -6.07
N ARG A 325 -4.00 15.97 -6.17
CA ARG A 325 -3.06 15.88 -7.28
C ARG A 325 -3.01 14.46 -7.82
N PHE A 326 -2.97 14.34 -9.14
CA PHE A 326 -2.75 13.06 -9.82
C PHE A 326 -1.71 13.23 -10.91
N HIS A 327 -0.71 12.36 -10.91
CA HIS A 327 0.39 12.38 -11.87
C HIS A 327 0.19 11.29 -12.92
N ALA A 328 0.09 11.71 -14.18
CA ALA A 328 0.00 10.85 -15.34
C ALA A 328 1.36 10.72 -16.03
N SER A 329 1.62 9.58 -16.66
CA SER A 329 2.87 9.34 -17.40
C SER A 329 3.05 10.22 -18.65
N LYS A 330 1.99 10.93 -19.07
CA LYS A 330 1.94 11.82 -20.23
C LYS A 330 1.20 13.11 -19.89
N LYS A 331 1.43 14.13 -20.72
CA LYS A 331 0.71 15.40 -20.64
C LYS A 331 -0.81 15.17 -20.70
N LEU A 332 -1.54 15.80 -19.78
CA LEU A 332 -3.00 15.82 -19.78
C LEU A 332 -3.53 16.92 -20.71
N THR A 333 -4.76 16.74 -21.17
CA THR A 333 -5.59 17.79 -21.78
C THR A 333 -6.91 17.90 -21.03
N LEU A 334 -7.18 19.06 -20.43
CA LEU A 334 -8.34 19.32 -19.59
C LEU A 334 -9.40 20.08 -20.39
N ALA A 335 -10.53 19.43 -20.59
CA ALA A 335 -11.68 20.01 -21.26
C ALA A 335 -12.96 19.61 -20.52
N ALA A 336 -13.84 20.59 -20.30
CA ALA A 336 -15.15 20.38 -19.66
C ALA A 336 -15.09 19.57 -18.34
N GLY A 337 -14.07 19.82 -17.50
CA GLY A 337 -13.91 19.14 -16.21
C GLY A 337 -13.34 17.71 -16.29
N VAL A 338 -12.92 17.25 -17.47
CA VAL A 338 -12.28 15.95 -17.68
C VAL A 338 -10.87 16.13 -18.24
N ALA A 339 -9.86 15.72 -17.48
CA ALA A 339 -8.49 15.66 -17.97
C ALA A 339 -8.24 14.32 -18.67
N THR A 340 -7.70 14.34 -19.87
CA THR A 340 -7.53 13.15 -20.72
C THR A 340 -6.11 13.04 -21.25
N THR A 341 -5.59 11.81 -21.38
CA THR A 341 -4.37 11.54 -22.15
C THR A 341 -4.36 10.10 -22.67
N ASP A 342 -3.69 9.89 -23.80
CA ASP A 342 -3.41 8.54 -24.32
C ASP A 342 -2.04 8.06 -23.81
N VAL A 343 -2.00 6.84 -23.29
CA VAL A 343 -0.79 6.15 -22.84
C VAL A 343 -0.75 4.80 -23.53
N GLY A 344 0.14 4.63 -24.51
CA GLY A 344 0.28 3.39 -25.26
C GLY A 344 -1.04 2.94 -25.90
N ALA A 345 -1.56 1.79 -25.46
CA ALA A 345 -2.81 1.20 -25.95
C ALA A 345 -4.05 1.61 -25.13
N SER A 346 -3.89 2.51 -24.16
CA SER A 346 -4.91 2.93 -23.22
C SER A 346 -5.16 4.44 -23.27
N THR A 347 -6.33 4.86 -22.79
CA THR A 347 -6.67 6.26 -22.55
C THR A 347 -7.01 6.42 -21.07
N LEU A 348 -6.34 7.36 -20.40
CA LEU A 348 -6.67 7.83 -19.06
C LEU A 348 -7.66 8.99 -19.16
N ARG A 349 -8.70 8.97 -18.32
CA ARG A 349 -9.59 10.10 -18.07
C ARG A 349 -9.72 10.34 -16.57
N ILE A 350 -9.58 11.58 -16.14
CA ILE A 350 -9.78 12.03 -14.76
C ILE A 350 -10.97 12.97 -14.77
N HIS A 351 -12.10 12.51 -14.25
CA HIS A 351 -13.32 13.29 -14.16
C HIS A 351 -13.50 13.83 -12.74
N GLY A 352 -13.48 15.16 -12.58
CA GLY A 352 -13.88 15.82 -11.34
C GLY A 352 -15.41 15.86 -11.23
N VAL A 353 -16.00 14.84 -10.61
CA VAL A 353 -17.46 14.64 -10.51
C VAL A 353 -18.10 15.66 -9.58
N GLU A 354 -17.45 15.91 -8.44
CA GLU A 354 -17.84 16.94 -7.48
C GLU A 354 -16.55 17.58 -6.96
N VAL A 355 -16.36 18.88 -7.18
CA VAL A 355 -15.08 19.56 -6.89
C VAL A 355 -15.27 20.87 -6.12
N GLY A 356 -16.39 21.02 -5.41
CA GLY A 356 -16.66 22.21 -4.58
C GLY A 356 -16.70 23.52 -5.37
N GLY A 357 -17.16 23.47 -6.63
CA GLY A 357 -17.19 24.62 -7.54
C GLY A 357 -15.82 25.10 -8.02
N GLN A 358 -14.75 24.38 -7.70
CA GLN A 358 -13.40 24.73 -8.10
C GLN A 358 -13.10 24.24 -9.52
N THR A 359 -12.17 24.92 -10.18
CA THR A 359 -11.69 24.51 -11.50
C THR A 359 -10.35 23.83 -11.33
N ALA A 360 -10.24 22.60 -11.81
CA ALA A 360 -8.98 21.91 -11.90
C ALA A 360 -8.05 22.60 -12.89
N THR A 361 -6.75 22.41 -12.71
CA THR A 361 -5.72 22.83 -13.66
C THR A 361 -4.92 21.62 -14.09
N GLU A 362 -4.26 21.75 -15.23
CA GLU A 362 -3.27 20.79 -15.67
C GLU A 362 -1.95 21.46 -15.98
N ARG A 363 -0.87 20.72 -15.79
CA ARG A 363 0.48 21.16 -16.17
C ARG A 363 1.39 19.96 -16.38
N MET A 364 2.64 20.24 -16.69
CA MET A 364 3.72 19.27 -16.57
C MET A 364 4.48 19.55 -15.27
N SER A 365 4.64 18.53 -14.42
CA SER A 365 5.58 18.59 -13.30
C SER A 365 6.99 18.46 -13.88
N PRO A 366 7.89 19.43 -13.62
CA PRO A 366 9.25 19.37 -14.13
C PRO A 366 10.04 18.29 -13.40
N GLU A 367 10.98 17.68 -14.12
CA GLU A 367 11.98 16.80 -13.51
C GLU A 367 12.92 17.59 -12.58
N GLY A 368 13.20 17.07 -11.40
CA GLY A 368 14.13 17.66 -10.45
C GLY A 368 14.14 16.95 -9.09
N ASP A 369 14.96 17.44 -8.16
CA ASP A 369 14.98 16.93 -6.79
C ASP A 369 14.10 17.77 -5.86
N CYS A 370 13.66 17.14 -4.75
CA CYS A 370 13.02 17.82 -3.63
C CYS A 370 13.88 17.82 -2.36
N PHE A 371 15.09 17.26 -2.42
CA PHE A 371 15.99 17.15 -1.27
C PHE A 371 16.75 18.45 -1.00
N SER A 372 17.13 19.18 -2.04
CA SER A 372 17.99 20.38 -1.93
C SER A 372 17.22 21.69 -1.67
N SER A 373 15.89 21.65 -1.71
CA SER A 373 15.06 22.85 -1.60
C SER A 373 14.96 23.39 -0.16
N ALA A 374 14.98 24.72 0.00
CA ALA A 374 14.78 25.37 1.29
C ALA A 374 13.35 25.18 1.85
N THR A 375 12.39 24.81 0.98
CA THR A 375 10.98 24.55 1.32
C THR A 375 10.64 23.10 0.99
N ARG A 376 11.15 22.19 1.81
CA ARG A 376 11.07 20.72 1.64
C ARG A 376 9.67 20.23 1.30
N GLY A 377 8.64 20.70 1.99
CA GLY A 377 7.26 20.27 1.81
C GLY A 377 6.51 20.95 0.67
N ALA A 378 6.99 22.09 0.17
CA ALA A 378 6.36 22.83 -0.93
C ALA A 378 6.97 22.47 -2.30
N CYS A 379 7.94 21.57 -2.35
CA CYS A 379 8.55 21.13 -3.59
C CYS A 379 7.56 20.34 -4.45
N GLU A 380 7.50 20.66 -5.74
CA GLU A 380 6.60 20.01 -6.71
C GLU A 380 7.36 19.34 -7.85
N ASN A 381 8.70 19.27 -7.73
CA ASN A 381 9.53 18.60 -8.71
C ASN A 381 9.25 17.10 -8.68
N ALA A 382 9.23 16.52 -9.86
CA ALA A 382 9.03 15.10 -10.05
C ALA A 382 10.35 14.39 -10.38
N ARG A 383 10.43 13.09 -10.11
CA ARG A 383 11.53 12.20 -10.50
C ARG A 383 11.76 12.14 -12.01
N PHE A 384 10.68 12.28 -12.76
CA PHE A 384 10.64 12.34 -14.22
C PHE A 384 9.54 13.31 -14.61
N THR A 385 9.59 13.83 -15.84
CA THR A 385 8.53 14.72 -16.33
C THR A 385 7.18 13.98 -16.38
N ALA A 386 6.18 14.49 -15.66
CA ALA A 386 4.85 13.89 -15.56
C ALA A 386 3.75 14.91 -15.91
N GLY A 387 2.66 14.47 -16.51
CA GLY A 387 1.45 15.30 -16.58
C GLY A 387 0.80 15.34 -15.21
N GLU A 388 0.23 16.49 -14.84
CA GLU A 388 -0.34 16.67 -13.51
C GLU A 388 -1.74 17.25 -13.62
N TYR A 389 -2.70 16.58 -12.99
CA TYR A 389 -3.99 17.14 -12.61
C TYR A 389 -3.83 17.77 -11.23
N ASN A 390 -4.26 19.02 -11.06
CA ASN A 390 -4.15 19.74 -9.80
C ASN A 390 -5.46 20.46 -9.46
N LEU A 391 -5.97 20.20 -8.26
CA LEU A 391 -7.17 20.81 -7.72
C LEU A 391 -6.93 21.24 -6.27
N ARG A 392 -7.30 22.48 -5.93
CA ARG A 392 -7.35 22.96 -4.56
C ARG A 392 -8.80 23.20 -4.16
N VAL A 393 -9.27 22.53 -3.12
CA VAL A 393 -10.61 22.70 -2.56
C VAL A 393 -10.52 23.50 -1.26
N PRO A 394 -11.15 24.68 -1.17
CA PRO A 394 -11.15 25.49 0.04
C PRO A 394 -11.72 24.77 1.26
N GLY A 395 -11.25 25.14 2.45
CA GLY A 395 -11.88 24.73 3.72
C GLY A 395 -13.13 25.56 4.03
N PRO A 396 -13.67 25.48 5.26
CA PRO A 396 -13.26 24.58 6.34
C PRO A 396 -13.70 23.13 6.11
N ASP A 397 -14.66 22.86 5.22
CA ASP A 397 -15.17 21.53 4.92
C ASP A 397 -14.89 21.18 3.44
N ALA A 398 -13.65 20.79 3.15
CA ALA A 398 -13.19 20.51 1.80
C ALA A 398 -13.61 19.10 1.36
N ARG A 399 -14.21 18.98 0.18
CA ARG A 399 -14.69 17.70 -0.39
C ARG A 399 -14.48 17.64 -1.89
N ALA A 400 -14.05 16.49 -2.38
CA ALA A 400 -13.97 16.20 -3.80
C ALA A 400 -14.33 14.74 -4.10
N VAL A 401 -14.91 14.52 -5.28
CA VAL A 401 -15.17 13.19 -5.86
C VAL A 401 -14.53 13.14 -7.24
N HIS A 402 -13.71 12.13 -7.46
CA HIS A 402 -13.05 11.88 -8.73
C HIS A 402 -13.33 10.47 -9.23
N VAL A 403 -13.43 10.32 -10.55
CA VAL A 403 -13.35 9.02 -11.22
C VAL A 403 -12.20 9.05 -12.21
N LEU A 404 -11.29 8.10 -12.04
CA LEU A 404 -10.15 7.88 -12.91
C LEU A 404 -10.41 6.60 -13.73
N SER A 405 -10.57 6.76 -15.04
CA SER A 405 -10.92 5.67 -15.94
C SER A 405 -9.77 5.33 -16.87
N GLY A 406 -9.38 4.06 -16.88
CA GLY A 406 -8.45 3.48 -17.85
C GLY A 406 -9.23 2.64 -18.86
N THR A 407 -9.36 3.15 -20.08
CA THR A 407 -10.01 2.42 -21.19
C THR A 407 -8.98 2.00 -22.22
N GLY A 408 -9.29 1.03 -23.08
CA GLY A 408 -8.54 0.86 -24.31
C GLY A 408 -8.61 2.12 -25.17
N LYS A 409 -7.60 2.36 -26.00
CA LYS A 409 -7.60 3.47 -26.95
C LYS A 409 -8.74 3.29 -27.94
N GLY A 410 -9.60 4.30 -28.04
CA GLY A 410 -10.82 4.26 -28.86
C GLY A 410 -11.99 3.47 -28.25
N GLU A 411 -11.81 2.84 -27.09
CA GLU A 411 -12.94 2.34 -26.29
C GLU A 411 -13.80 3.52 -25.82
N ALA A 412 -15.12 3.35 -25.84
CA ALA A 412 -16.05 4.35 -25.35
C ALA A 412 -15.74 4.69 -23.88
N ALA A 413 -15.75 5.98 -23.56
CA ALA A 413 -15.60 6.42 -22.18
C ALA A 413 -16.77 5.87 -21.34
N PRO A 414 -16.54 5.44 -20.09
CA PRO A 414 -17.63 5.16 -19.18
C PRO A 414 -18.45 6.44 -18.98
N GLN A 415 -19.76 6.28 -18.81
CA GLN A 415 -20.58 7.37 -18.33
C GLN A 415 -20.31 7.52 -16.84
N THR A 416 -19.90 8.71 -16.44
CA THR A 416 -19.64 9.05 -15.04
C THR A 416 -20.53 10.22 -14.66
N LEU A 417 -21.36 10.02 -13.63
CA LEU A 417 -22.27 11.02 -13.11
C LEU A 417 -22.08 11.16 -11.60
N SER A 418 -22.44 12.31 -11.04
CA SER A 418 -22.62 12.44 -9.60
C SER A 418 -23.79 11.58 -9.14
N VAL A 419 -23.75 11.05 -7.92
CA VAL A 419 -24.95 10.47 -7.28
C VAL A 419 -26.10 11.48 -7.14
N ASN A 420 -25.78 12.78 -7.20
CA ASN A 420 -26.73 13.90 -7.17
C ASN A 420 -27.03 14.48 -8.56
N ASP A 421 -26.61 13.80 -9.64
CA ASP A 421 -26.98 14.19 -11.00
C ASP A 421 -28.49 13.97 -11.20
N PRO A 422 -29.23 14.88 -11.87
CA PRO A 422 -30.66 14.73 -12.12
C PRO A 422 -31.06 13.44 -12.87
N LEU A 423 -30.13 12.82 -13.62
CA LEU A 423 -30.35 11.54 -14.28
C LEU A 423 -30.23 10.33 -13.31
N ILE A 424 -29.63 10.53 -12.13
CA ILE A 424 -29.50 9.53 -11.07
C ILE A 424 -30.56 9.75 -10.00
N ASP A 425 -30.61 10.97 -9.45
CA ASP A 425 -31.56 11.40 -8.42
C ASP A 425 -32.14 12.76 -8.81
N ALA A 426 -33.36 12.76 -9.36
CA ALA A 426 -34.05 13.97 -9.79
C ALA A 426 -34.31 14.96 -8.63
N ALA A 427 -34.44 14.47 -7.39
CA ALA A 427 -34.63 15.31 -6.22
C ALA A 427 -33.32 15.95 -5.74
N LYS A 428 -32.18 15.35 -6.10
CA LYS A 428 -30.85 15.60 -5.54
C LYS A 428 -30.81 15.37 -4.03
N ASN A 429 -29.78 14.69 -3.56
CA ASN A 429 -29.69 14.35 -2.14
C ASN A 429 -28.41 14.92 -1.50
N PRO A 430 -28.49 16.11 -0.88
CA PRO A 430 -27.32 16.73 -0.26
C PRO A 430 -26.76 15.94 0.93
N ALA A 431 -27.44 14.89 1.41
CA ALA A 431 -26.96 14.02 2.47
C ALA A 431 -25.90 13.00 1.98
N VAL A 432 -25.74 12.81 0.68
CA VAL A 432 -24.73 11.92 0.09
C VAL A 432 -23.86 12.64 -0.94
N LEU A 433 -22.67 12.11 -1.17
CA LEU A 433 -21.78 12.47 -2.28
C LEU A 433 -21.17 11.19 -2.86
N GLY A 434 -20.71 11.25 -4.10
CA GLY A 434 -20.14 10.10 -4.78
C GLY A 434 -20.35 10.12 -6.28
N ALA A 435 -20.09 8.98 -6.91
CA ALA A 435 -20.19 8.81 -8.35
C ALA A 435 -20.96 7.54 -8.75
N VAL A 436 -21.64 7.62 -9.89
CA VAL A 436 -22.17 6.49 -10.62
C VAL A 436 -21.34 6.30 -11.88
N VAL A 437 -20.72 5.13 -12.02
CA VAL A 437 -19.91 4.74 -13.17
C VAL A 437 -20.65 3.66 -13.95
N THR A 438 -20.95 3.93 -15.22
CA THR A 438 -21.65 3.00 -16.11
C THR A 438 -20.76 2.64 -17.29
N ARG A 439 -20.48 1.34 -17.47
CA ARG A 439 -19.72 0.79 -18.59
C ARG A 439 -20.52 -0.35 -19.24
N GLY A 440 -21.02 -0.11 -20.45
CA GLY A 440 -21.96 -1.03 -21.09
C GLY A 440 -23.20 -1.23 -20.23
N ALA A 441 -23.50 -2.48 -19.87
CA ALA A 441 -24.62 -2.82 -18.98
C ALA A 441 -24.27 -2.78 -17.49
N LEU A 442 -22.98 -2.65 -17.13
CA LEU A 442 -22.55 -2.61 -15.75
C LEU A 442 -22.67 -1.20 -15.19
N ARG A 443 -23.28 -1.09 -14.00
CA ARG A 443 -23.36 0.14 -13.22
C ARG A 443 -22.79 -0.09 -11.83
N THR A 444 -21.91 0.79 -11.40
CA THR A 444 -21.41 0.83 -10.02
C THR A 444 -21.68 2.20 -9.41
N VAL A 445 -22.23 2.19 -8.21
CA VAL A 445 -22.47 3.36 -7.37
C VAL A 445 -21.44 3.33 -6.25
N VAL A 446 -20.63 4.37 -6.15
CA VAL A 446 -19.71 4.58 -5.04
C VAL A 446 -20.17 5.84 -4.31
N VAL A 447 -20.57 5.69 -3.06
CA VAL A 447 -21.26 6.74 -2.31
C VAL A 447 -20.73 6.82 -0.88
N GLY A 448 -20.68 8.02 -0.34
CA GLY A 448 -20.37 8.31 1.06
C GLY A 448 -21.34 9.32 1.65
N SER A 449 -21.24 9.52 2.97
CA SER A 449 -22.04 10.53 3.65
C SER A 449 -21.49 11.93 3.44
N SER A 450 -22.37 12.88 3.10
CA SER A 450 -22.08 14.32 3.09
C SER A 450 -22.24 14.97 4.47
N ALA A 451 -22.57 14.20 5.50
CA ALA A 451 -22.54 14.72 6.86
C ALA A 451 -21.11 15.10 7.27
N LYS A 452 -21.01 15.93 8.31
CA LYS A 452 -19.73 16.31 8.91
C LYS A 452 -18.94 15.05 9.28
N ASP A 453 -17.67 14.99 8.88
CA ASP A 453 -16.74 13.88 9.14
C ASP A 453 -17.24 12.51 8.61
N GLY A 454 -18.16 12.52 7.64
CA GLY A 454 -18.80 11.30 7.14
C GLY A 454 -19.78 10.67 8.15
N ALA A 455 -20.15 11.34 9.24
CA ALA A 455 -21.03 10.77 10.26
C ALA A 455 -22.50 10.71 9.81
N ALA A 456 -22.89 9.66 9.09
CA ALA A 456 -24.25 9.46 8.56
C ALA A 456 -25.37 9.43 9.63
N GLY A 457 -25.05 9.25 10.91
CA GLY A 457 -26.04 9.10 11.97
C GLY A 457 -26.70 7.72 11.96
N ALA A 458 -28.01 7.66 12.22
CA ALA A 458 -28.74 6.40 12.36
C ALA A 458 -29.18 5.78 11.01
N SER A 459 -29.13 6.54 9.91
CA SER A 459 -29.57 6.08 8.60
C SER A 459 -28.87 6.86 7.48
N LEU A 460 -28.55 6.16 6.39
CA LEU A 460 -28.09 6.76 5.13
C LEU A 460 -29.05 6.33 4.01
N SER A 461 -29.67 7.26 3.31
CA SER A 461 -30.60 6.97 2.21
C SER A 461 -30.23 7.74 0.96
N TYR A 462 -30.44 7.15 -0.21
CA TYR A 462 -30.22 7.75 -1.53
C TYR A 462 -30.98 6.98 -2.62
N VAL A 463 -31.22 7.61 -3.77
CA VAL A 463 -31.93 6.99 -4.91
C VAL A 463 -30.94 6.72 -6.03
N VAL A 464 -31.03 5.54 -6.64
CA VAL A 464 -30.29 5.20 -7.86
C VAL A 464 -31.12 4.33 -8.79
N PRO A 465 -30.82 4.25 -10.09
CA PRO A 465 -31.50 3.31 -10.96
C PRO A 465 -31.09 1.86 -10.65
N GLY A 466 -32.02 0.91 -10.85
CA GLY A 466 -31.82 -0.52 -10.60
C GLY A 466 -30.68 -1.16 -11.39
N GLY A 467 -30.32 -2.40 -11.03
CA GLY A 467 -29.26 -3.19 -11.69
C GLY A 467 -27.83 -2.68 -11.42
N ALA A 468 -27.57 -2.19 -10.22
CA ALA A 468 -26.29 -1.59 -9.84
C ALA A 468 -25.55 -2.37 -8.74
N ARG A 469 -24.22 -2.28 -8.76
CA ARG A 469 -23.34 -2.63 -7.64
C ARG A 469 -23.12 -1.39 -6.78
N HIS A 470 -22.98 -1.56 -5.48
CA HIS A 470 -22.86 -0.47 -4.51
C HIS A 470 -21.61 -0.66 -3.65
N VAL A 471 -20.88 0.44 -3.47
CA VAL A 471 -19.85 0.61 -2.44
C VAL A 471 -20.28 1.81 -1.60
N VAL A 472 -20.69 1.54 -0.37
CA VAL A 472 -21.17 2.57 0.56
C VAL A 472 -20.12 2.79 1.65
N PHE A 473 -19.44 3.91 1.52
CA PHE A 473 -18.64 4.49 2.58
C PHE A 473 -19.58 5.12 3.63
N ASP A 474 -19.18 5.07 4.90
CA ASP A 474 -19.94 5.63 6.04
C ASP A 474 -21.33 5.01 6.27
N ALA A 475 -21.50 3.74 5.89
CA ALA A 475 -22.69 2.99 6.26
C ALA A 475 -22.88 3.02 7.79
N PRO A 476 -24.08 3.36 8.29
CA PRO A 476 -24.41 3.14 9.69
C PRO A 476 -24.29 1.65 10.05
N GLU A 477 -23.52 1.34 11.09
CA GLU A 477 -23.19 -0.02 11.50
C GLU A 477 -23.72 -0.32 12.90
N ALA A 478 -24.11 -1.57 13.13
CA ALA A 478 -24.29 -2.12 14.47
C ALA A 478 -22.93 -2.31 15.16
N ALA A 479 -22.95 -2.70 16.44
CA ALA A 479 -21.73 -2.86 17.24
C ALA A 479 -20.76 -3.92 16.69
N ASP A 480 -21.25 -4.90 15.92
CA ASP A 480 -20.46 -5.94 15.26
C ASP A 480 -19.91 -5.51 13.88
N GLY A 481 -20.14 -4.25 13.47
CA GLY A 481 -19.69 -3.72 12.18
C GLY A 481 -20.58 -4.10 10.99
N THR A 482 -21.79 -4.62 11.22
CA THR A 482 -22.73 -4.98 10.15
C THR A 482 -23.84 -3.93 9.97
N SER A 483 -24.45 -3.91 8.79
CA SER A 483 -25.54 -2.99 8.41
C SER A 483 -26.73 -3.76 7.85
N ALA A 484 -27.94 -3.24 8.05
CA ALA A 484 -29.13 -3.66 7.32
C ALA A 484 -29.34 -2.77 6.09
N VAL A 485 -29.69 -3.38 4.97
CA VAL A 485 -29.95 -2.67 3.70
C VAL A 485 -31.36 -3.00 3.23
N THR A 486 -32.13 -1.95 2.95
CA THR A 486 -33.42 -2.07 2.27
C THR A 486 -33.39 -1.25 0.99
N ALA A 487 -34.11 -1.72 -0.02
CA ALA A 487 -34.31 -0.97 -1.25
C ALA A 487 -35.78 -1.07 -1.68
N VAL A 488 -36.39 0.08 -1.94
CA VAL A 488 -37.80 0.19 -2.34
C VAL A 488 -37.88 0.97 -3.65
N VAL A 489 -38.76 0.55 -4.56
CA VAL A 489 -38.97 1.26 -5.82
C VAL A 489 -39.43 2.69 -5.53
N GLU A 490 -38.75 3.67 -6.14
CA GLU A 490 -39.13 5.07 -6.11
C GLU A 490 -38.91 5.70 -7.48
N GLY A 491 -40.01 6.15 -8.11
CA GLY A 491 -39.96 6.64 -9.48
C GLY A 491 -39.40 5.59 -10.44
N ALA A 492 -38.34 5.98 -11.18
CA ALA A 492 -37.63 5.08 -12.09
C ALA A 492 -36.46 4.32 -11.43
N GLY A 493 -36.22 4.53 -10.14
CA GLY A 493 -35.09 3.98 -9.40
C GLY A 493 -35.50 3.20 -8.15
N CYS A 494 -34.51 2.96 -7.30
CA CYS A 494 -34.62 2.34 -6.01
C CYS A 494 -34.11 3.32 -4.95
N ARG A 495 -34.96 3.66 -3.97
CA ARG A 495 -34.51 4.27 -2.72
C ARG A 495 -33.82 3.21 -1.89
N ILE A 496 -32.53 3.37 -1.73
CA ILE A 496 -31.72 2.60 -0.78
C ILE A 496 -31.83 3.25 0.59
N THR A 497 -31.95 2.44 1.64
CA THR A 497 -31.83 2.88 3.04
C THR A 497 -30.93 1.90 3.78
N VAL A 498 -29.86 2.43 4.36
CA VAL A 498 -28.88 1.69 5.17
C VAL A 498 -29.02 2.12 6.62
N THR A 499 -29.19 1.16 7.52
CA THR A 499 -29.28 1.38 8.97
C THR A 499 -28.35 0.41 9.70
N PRO A 500 -28.01 0.67 10.98
CA PRO A 500 -27.41 -0.37 11.81
C PRO A 500 -28.31 -1.60 11.83
N GLY A 501 -27.74 -2.79 11.69
CA GLY A 501 -28.48 -4.04 11.75
C GLY A 501 -27.53 -5.20 11.94
N ALA A 502 -27.91 -6.18 12.77
CA ALA A 502 -27.09 -7.33 13.14
C ALA A 502 -27.87 -8.64 12.93
N GLY A 503 -27.16 -9.76 12.85
CA GLY A 503 -27.74 -11.10 12.74
C GLY A 503 -28.00 -11.54 11.29
N ALA A 504 -28.91 -12.50 11.13
CA ALA A 504 -29.17 -13.13 9.83
C ALA A 504 -29.68 -12.09 8.79
N GLY A 505 -28.97 -11.97 7.67
CA GLY A 505 -29.30 -11.03 6.60
C GLY A 505 -28.69 -9.63 6.75
N ALA A 506 -27.95 -9.36 7.82
CA ALA A 506 -27.10 -8.18 7.92
C ALA A 506 -25.86 -8.34 7.04
N PHE A 507 -25.39 -7.25 6.46
CA PHE A 507 -24.25 -7.23 5.55
C PHE A 507 -23.03 -6.65 6.26
N VAL A 508 -21.84 -7.13 5.90
CA VAL A 508 -20.60 -6.61 6.47
C VAL A 508 -20.38 -5.16 6.02
N GLY A 509 -19.99 -4.28 6.95
CA GLY A 509 -19.61 -2.88 6.69
C GLY A 509 -18.15 -2.69 6.27
N ARG A 510 -17.68 -1.43 6.35
CA ARG A 510 -16.28 -0.98 6.10
C ARG A 510 -15.56 -1.55 4.86
N PRO A 511 -15.97 -1.16 3.64
CA PRO A 511 -17.24 -0.50 3.33
C PRO A 511 -18.33 -1.54 3.14
N LEU A 512 -19.57 -1.08 3.20
CA LEU A 512 -20.73 -1.90 2.86
C LEU A 512 -20.76 -2.10 1.34
N MET A 513 -20.81 -3.36 0.89
CA MET A 513 -20.87 -3.72 -0.54
C MET A 513 -22.07 -4.63 -0.83
N PHE A 514 -22.86 -4.28 -1.85
CA PHE A 514 -24.04 -5.07 -2.26
C PHE A 514 -24.44 -4.80 -3.71
N THR A 515 -25.40 -5.56 -4.20
CA THR A 515 -26.01 -5.39 -5.50
C THR A 515 -27.52 -5.18 -5.36
N ILE A 516 -28.10 -4.46 -6.30
CA ILE A 516 -29.55 -4.40 -6.48
C ILE A 516 -29.96 -5.07 -7.79
N GLY A 517 -31.10 -5.77 -7.77
CA GLY A 517 -31.61 -6.56 -8.88
C GLY A 517 -31.82 -5.75 -10.16
N ALA A 518 -31.85 -6.45 -11.30
CA ALA A 518 -32.18 -5.89 -12.60
C ALA A 518 -33.70 -5.96 -12.88
N ALA A 519 -34.11 -5.75 -14.13
CA ALA A 519 -35.51 -5.78 -14.56
C ALA A 519 -36.29 -7.00 -14.02
N GLY A 520 -37.52 -6.77 -13.53
CA GLY A 520 -38.38 -7.78 -12.90
C GLY A 520 -38.43 -7.70 -11.37
N ASN A 521 -37.31 -7.35 -10.72
CA ASN A 521 -37.28 -6.99 -9.30
C ASN A 521 -36.10 -6.01 -9.04
N PRO A 522 -36.22 -4.75 -9.51
CA PRO A 522 -35.08 -3.84 -9.64
C PRO A 522 -34.46 -3.41 -8.30
N CYS A 523 -35.17 -3.66 -7.18
CA CYS A 523 -34.74 -3.28 -5.84
C CYS A 523 -34.53 -4.49 -4.93
N ALA A 524 -34.38 -5.71 -5.47
CA ALA A 524 -33.92 -6.85 -4.68
C ALA A 524 -32.48 -6.63 -4.25
N VAL A 525 -32.18 -6.70 -2.95
CA VAL A 525 -30.83 -6.48 -2.43
C VAL A 525 -30.12 -7.81 -2.21
N SER A 526 -28.84 -7.90 -2.59
CA SER A 526 -27.97 -9.05 -2.27
C SER A 526 -26.57 -8.58 -1.90
N GLU A 527 -26.01 -9.10 -0.81
CA GLU A 527 -24.66 -8.76 -0.36
C GLU A 527 -23.60 -9.14 -1.41
N ASP A 528 -22.63 -8.26 -1.63
CA ASP A 528 -21.39 -8.59 -2.31
C ASP A 528 -20.41 -9.14 -1.27
N LYS A 529 -20.41 -10.46 -1.13
CA LYS A 529 -19.73 -11.15 -0.03
C LYS A 529 -18.24 -10.85 -0.05
N VAL A 530 -17.63 -10.91 1.14
CA VAL A 530 -16.19 -10.68 1.31
C VAL A 530 -15.40 -11.72 0.51
N ALA A 531 -14.59 -11.27 -0.44
CA ALA A 531 -13.59 -12.11 -1.09
C ALA A 531 -12.29 -12.11 -0.26
N PRO A 532 -11.67 -13.27 0.02
CA PRO A 532 -10.46 -13.32 0.84
C PRO A 532 -9.25 -12.69 0.12
N PRO A 533 -8.34 -11.99 0.84
CA PRO A 533 -7.09 -11.52 0.26
C PRO A 533 -6.20 -12.71 -0.13
N GLY A 534 -5.18 -12.45 -0.93
CA GLY A 534 -4.07 -13.38 -1.11
C GLY A 534 -3.54 -13.78 0.27
N ALA A 535 -3.40 -15.08 0.51
CA ALA A 535 -2.86 -15.60 1.76
C ALA A 535 -1.57 -16.34 1.46
N ALA A 536 -0.54 -16.10 2.28
CA ALA A 536 0.67 -16.87 2.21
C ALA A 536 0.38 -18.33 2.61
N PRO A 537 1.01 -19.31 1.96
CA PRO A 537 0.82 -20.71 2.32
C PRO A 537 1.24 -20.96 3.77
N ILE A 538 0.39 -21.68 4.49
CA ILE A 538 0.68 -22.16 5.85
C ILE A 538 1.29 -23.55 5.70
N GLY A 539 2.59 -23.65 5.90
CA GLY A 539 3.30 -24.92 5.88
C GLY A 539 4.56 -24.85 6.72
N PRO A 540 5.05 -25.98 7.25
CA PRO A 540 6.38 -26.02 7.82
C PRO A 540 7.41 -25.54 6.77
N PRO A 541 8.55 -24.98 7.19
CA PRO A 541 9.64 -24.70 6.26
C PRO A 541 9.93 -25.96 5.44
N GLY A 542 9.71 -25.88 4.14
CA GLY A 542 9.89 -26.97 3.21
C GLY A 542 11.36 -27.08 2.80
N GLY A 543 11.82 -28.32 2.61
CA GLY A 543 13.18 -28.61 2.22
C GLY A 543 14.17 -28.62 3.38
N ASN A 544 14.35 -29.78 4.01
CA ASN A 544 15.67 -30.10 4.55
C ASN A 544 16.61 -30.12 3.35
N ILE A 545 17.52 -29.14 3.26
CA ILE A 545 18.71 -29.33 2.45
C ILE A 545 19.37 -30.57 3.05
N PRO A 546 19.54 -31.66 2.27
CA PRO A 546 20.18 -32.86 2.78
C PRO A 546 21.50 -32.42 3.43
N PRO A 547 21.79 -32.81 4.69
CA PRO A 547 23.07 -32.48 5.29
C PRO A 547 24.16 -32.89 4.30
N ALA A 548 25.04 -31.96 3.95
CA ALA A 548 26.14 -32.23 3.04
C ALA A 548 26.82 -33.52 3.52
N ASN A 549 26.84 -34.54 2.66
CA ASN A 549 27.28 -35.89 3.04
C ASN A 549 28.59 -35.85 3.85
N GLY A 550 28.50 -36.24 5.12
CA GLY A 550 29.54 -36.95 5.86
C GLY A 550 30.72 -36.16 6.42
N VAL A 551 30.61 -35.71 7.68
CA VAL A 551 31.68 -35.94 8.66
C VAL A 551 31.07 -36.77 9.81
N PRO A 552 31.50 -38.03 10.03
CA PRO A 552 31.02 -38.81 11.15
C PRO A 552 31.70 -38.32 12.44
N GLY A 553 30.92 -37.77 13.38
CA GLY A 553 31.48 -37.23 14.62
C GLY A 553 30.49 -37.02 15.76
N GLN A 554 30.31 -38.08 16.56
CA GLN A 554 30.03 -38.11 18.01
C GLN A 554 28.75 -37.47 18.59
N GLY A 555 27.79 -38.34 18.90
CA GLY A 555 27.27 -38.63 20.27
C GLY A 555 26.69 -37.50 21.14
N PRO A 556 25.45 -37.64 21.65
CA PRO A 556 24.77 -36.60 22.43
C PRO A 556 25.21 -36.62 23.91
N ASN A 557 25.23 -35.43 24.54
CA ASN A 557 25.27 -35.31 25.99
C ASN A 557 23.96 -34.68 26.47
N ASP A 558 23.16 -35.50 27.15
CA ASP A 558 21.97 -35.10 27.87
C ASP A 558 22.35 -34.19 29.06
N GLN A 559 21.78 -32.98 29.12
CA GLN A 559 21.50 -32.34 30.41
C GLN A 559 20.15 -31.64 30.40
N ALA A 560 19.23 -32.25 31.14
CA ALA A 560 17.99 -31.67 31.60
C ALA A 560 18.25 -30.55 32.61
N GLY A 561 17.59 -29.41 32.42
CA GLY A 561 17.55 -28.31 33.38
C GLY A 561 16.13 -27.79 33.51
N ALA A 562 15.44 -28.22 34.56
CA ALA A 562 14.12 -27.73 34.95
C ALA A 562 14.22 -26.35 35.61
N GLY A 563 13.29 -25.45 35.28
CA GLY A 563 13.14 -24.16 35.95
C GLY A 563 11.73 -23.61 35.77
N ALA A 564 10.89 -23.81 36.79
CA ALA A 564 9.57 -23.20 36.93
C ALA A 564 9.69 -21.83 37.62
N GLY A 565 8.87 -20.85 37.23
CA GLY A 565 8.82 -19.54 37.90
C GLY A 565 7.75 -18.59 37.35
N ALA A 566 6.56 -18.69 37.95
CA ALA A 566 5.48 -17.72 38.21
C ALA A 566 5.28 -16.40 37.43
N ALA A 567 3.99 -16.06 37.35
CA ALA A 567 3.36 -14.95 36.65
C ALA A 567 3.22 -13.63 37.44
N ALA A 568 2.76 -12.61 36.69
CA ALA A 568 1.92 -11.44 37.05
C ALA A 568 2.61 -10.05 37.14
N GLY A 569 2.05 -9.09 36.39
CA GLY A 569 2.25 -7.64 36.54
C GLY A 569 1.89 -6.81 35.29
N GLU A 570 0.82 -6.03 35.38
CA GLU A 570 0.23 -5.11 34.37
C GLU A 570 1.09 -3.88 33.99
N GLU A 571 0.74 -3.34 32.81
CA GLU A 571 0.78 -1.96 32.28
C GLU A 571 1.88 -0.98 32.72
N ASP A 572 2.70 -0.49 31.77
CA ASP A 572 2.62 0.92 31.35
C ASP A 572 3.38 1.21 30.05
N SER A 573 2.73 1.99 29.19
CA SER A 573 3.27 2.51 27.94
C SER A 573 4.08 3.78 28.18
N GLY A 574 5.35 3.81 27.81
CA GLY A 574 6.17 5.01 27.92
C GLY A 574 7.55 4.88 27.30
N CYS A 575 7.78 5.57 26.18
CA CYS A 575 9.11 5.83 25.66
C CYS A 575 9.94 6.59 26.72
N GLY A 576 11.04 6.00 27.16
CA GLY A 576 11.99 6.65 28.05
C GLY A 576 13.32 5.92 28.06
N CYS A 577 14.28 6.39 27.27
CA CYS A 577 15.68 6.01 27.42
C CYS A 577 16.17 6.49 28.80
N ARG A 578 16.33 5.57 29.76
CA ARG A 578 17.07 5.83 31.00
C ARG A 578 18.44 5.17 30.89
N LEU A 579 19.46 5.99 30.64
CA LEU A 579 20.85 5.61 30.69
C LEU A 579 21.23 5.33 32.16
N VAL A 580 21.56 4.08 32.48
CA VAL A 580 22.36 3.76 33.66
C VAL A 580 23.77 3.47 33.17
N GLY A 581 24.67 4.39 33.49
CA GLY A 581 26.04 4.37 33.03
C GLY A 581 26.86 3.23 33.63
N ARG A 582 27.62 2.57 32.76
CA ARG A 582 28.94 2.06 33.12
C ARG A 582 29.86 2.33 31.93
N ARG A 583 30.80 3.25 32.12
CA ARG A 583 31.80 3.63 31.11
C ARG A 583 32.69 2.42 30.81
N VAL A 584 32.69 1.97 29.56
CA VAL A 584 33.85 1.33 28.94
C VAL A 584 34.08 2.09 27.63
N SER A 585 35.23 2.74 27.51
CA SER A 585 35.62 3.46 26.30
C SER A 585 36.13 2.48 25.26
N LEU A 586 35.39 2.33 24.17
CA LEU A 586 35.84 1.90 22.85
C LEU A 586 35.05 2.82 21.89
N GLY A 587 35.66 3.76 21.18
CA GLY A 587 36.76 3.55 20.25
C GLY A 587 36.15 3.42 18.85
N GLU A 588 35.88 4.58 18.25
CA GLU A 588 35.60 4.84 16.82
C GLU A 588 35.83 3.65 15.87
N SER A 589 34.78 3.02 15.31
CA SER A 589 34.96 2.07 14.17
C SER A 589 33.68 1.53 13.49
N LEU A 590 32.54 2.22 13.47
CA LEU A 590 31.36 1.74 12.70
C LEU A 590 30.65 2.78 11.82
N GLY A 591 31.22 3.98 11.63
CA GLY A 591 30.60 5.05 10.85
C GLY A 591 31.28 5.44 9.52
N VAL A 592 32.41 4.82 9.15
CA VAL A 592 33.27 5.36 8.06
C VAL A 592 33.21 4.54 6.76
N THR A 593 32.67 3.32 6.74
CA THR A 593 32.83 2.45 5.57
C THR A 593 31.83 2.71 4.43
N PHE A 594 30.68 3.35 4.67
CA PHE A 594 29.68 3.58 3.60
C PHE A 594 29.68 5.00 3.01
N ALA A 595 30.17 6.02 3.72
CA ALA A 595 30.32 7.37 3.16
C ALA A 595 31.49 7.49 2.15
N GLY A 596 32.49 6.60 2.23
CA GLY A 596 33.67 6.64 1.35
C GLY A 596 33.42 6.20 -0.10
N ILE A 597 32.42 5.34 -0.34
CA ILE A 597 32.18 4.76 -1.67
C ILE A 597 31.40 5.74 -2.57
N ALA A 598 30.44 6.50 -2.02
CA ALA A 598 29.69 7.51 -2.77
C ALA A 598 30.58 8.68 -3.23
N ALA A 599 31.55 9.11 -2.40
CA ALA A 599 32.49 10.16 -2.75
C ALA A 599 33.50 9.74 -3.85
N ALA A 600 33.91 8.47 -3.88
CA ALA A 600 34.85 7.95 -4.87
C ALA A 600 34.22 7.84 -6.28
N VAL A 601 32.92 7.50 -6.37
CA VAL A 601 32.19 7.43 -7.65
C VAL A 601 31.95 8.83 -8.25
N PHE A 602 31.71 9.84 -7.41
CA PHE A 602 31.52 11.22 -7.86
C PHE A 602 32.83 11.89 -8.34
N LEU A 603 33.96 11.56 -7.70
CA LEU A 603 35.29 12.07 -8.11
C LEU A 603 35.83 11.39 -9.38
N ALA A 604 35.46 10.13 -9.65
CA ALA A 604 35.86 9.42 -10.86
C ALA A 604 35.15 9.94 -12.14
N ARG A 605 33.90 10.43 -12.04
CA ARG A 605 33.15 10.98 -13.19
C ARG A 605 33.62 12.38 -13.62
N ARG A 606 34.29 13.14 -12.76
CA ARG A 606 34.78 14.50 -13.07
C ARG A 606 36.11 14.54 -13.83
N ARG A 607 36.81 13.40 -13.99
CA ARG A 607 38.08 13.30 -14.72
C ARG A 607 37.96 12.80 -16.18
N ARG A 608 36.75 12.66 -16.71
CA ARG A 608 36.50 12.27 -18.12
C ARG A 608 35.59 13.25 -18.88
N ARG A 609 35.73 14.55 -18.63
CA ARG A 609 35.30 15.61 -19.54
C ARG A 609 36.38 16.66 -19.67
#